data_AF-A0A1F9E3Q3-F1
#
_entry.id   AF-A0A1F9E3Q3-F1
#
_cell.length_a   1.000
_cell.length_b   1.000
_cell.length_c   1.000
_cell.angle_alpha   90.00
_cell.angle_beta   90.00
_cell.angle_gamma   90.00
#
_symmetry.space_group_name_H-M   'P 1'
#
loop_
_entity.id
_entity.type
_entity.pdbx_description
1 polymer ?
#
loop_
_entity_poly.entity_id
_entity_poly.type
_entity_poly.pdbx_seq_one_letter_code
_entity_poly.pdbx_strand_id
1 'polypeptide(L)'
;MKKSAAIILVVISLFYLAAEAQSPGRPSVPTNVQASDGTYLDKVQVTWTASPGATSYTIYRATSKWGTKTALGTTSDTTYDDTTALAGKIYYYYIKATNANGTSDFSVYNTGWWRGPIGEGSPQFRAIGGVSMGAYGAMNIGLGRPDFFNTIASLGGPLDMSYLLKFIEVDMLGDYDNPDVYPSRHTLVDMLQNLTISFGNPVYYNPLSTYYPPGITAENARIPTTLYGFKDDLNPTGSLPVITYEDDDPGDWVEVLLALDTNGDVKRNFGEPVLRQFHEPFVDANGNGIFDLGETYYNWGLDGVSGTGDYGEGDGKFTYNPNHDNFFAEDPLKRAVNLPLADLQKLNLYVDAGTEDEFQFDIHAENFVDTLQDRLGSLSVRIENDFPENFPGISHFDEKRVYVRYPGGHVGFDEENIGLSFEQAKQGIEGAIVVANRFTTLFSFVSDHFIGGDFGTDPYELYRYPSEIGVAYFNSPSLNRKMKFGIYLPPGYSRSSTNYYPVLYLLLGYNMSVEGMANSGVKAALDAFILTGEMQKMIIVIPDGLNYKSGSGHFFVNQIDQERGDKFKDYFFDLVTFIDTFYKTK
;
A
#
# COMPACT_ATOMS: atom_id res chain seq x y z
N MET A 1 44.30 -28.26 92.14
CA MET A 1 43.31 -28.93 91.29
C MET A 1 41.94 -28.30 91.51
N LYS A 2 41.28 -27.93 90.40
CA LYS A 2 39.82 -27.79 90.17
C LYS A 2 38.99 -26.93 91.16
N LYS A 3 38.59 -25.73 90.72
CA LYS A 3 37.29 -25.33 90.11
C LYS A 3 36.27 -24.91 91.20
N SER A 4 35.98 -23.61 91.37
CA SER A 4 35.13 -22.71 90.53
C SER A 4 33.68 -22.69 91.02
N ALA A 5 33.21 -21.50 91.45
CA ALA A 5 32.01 -20.83 90.93
C ALA A 5 31.76 -19.52 91.69
N ALA A 6 31.74 -18.39 90.98
CA ALA A 6 31.03 -17.19 91.38
C ALA A 6 30.58 -16.43 90.11
N ILE A 7 29.38 -15.88 90.23
CA ILE A 7 28.48 -15.31 89.24
C ILE A 7 28.78 -13.79 89.01
N ILE A 8 28.37 -13.23 87.85
CA ILE A 8 27.76 -11.89 87.59
C ILE A 8 28.33 -11.03 86.41
N LEU A 9 27.36 -10.61 85.57
CA LEU A 9 27.16 -9.45 84.66
C LEU A 9 28.14 -9.03 83.53
N VAL A 10 27.58 -9.16 82.32
CA VAL A 10 27.46 -8.24 81.16
C VAL A 10 28.07 -6.83 81.27
N VAL A 11 28.96 -6.52 80.32
CA VAL A 11 29.14 -5.19 79.71
C VAL A 11 29.22 -5.36 78.20
N ILE A 12 28.30 -4.69 77.48
CA ILE A 12 28.27 -4.59 76.01
C ILE A 12 29.36 -3.59 75.60
N SER A 13 30.34 -4.05 74.81
CA SER A 13 31.28 -3.18 74.10
C SER A 13 30.80 -2.97 72.67
N LEU A 14 30.30 -1.76 72.38
CA LEU A 14 30.16 -1.26 71.02
C LEU A 14 31.56 -1.14 70.40
N PHE A 15 31.88 -2.03 69.45
CA PHE A 15 33.01 -1.83 68.54
C PHE A 15 32.58 -0.81 67.48
N TYR A 16 33.21 0.37 67.52
CA TYR A 16 33.30 1.29 66.39
C TYR A 16 34.05 0.58 65.25
N LEU A 17 33.35 0.18 64.20
CA LEU A 17 33.95 -0.03 62.88
C LEU A 17 33.99 1.34 62.21
N ALA A 18 35.13 2.02 62.30
CA ALA A 18 35.45 3.10 61.37
C ALA A 18 35.63 2.44 59.99
N ALA A 19 34.65 2.60 59.12
CA ALA A 19 34.83 2.34 57.70
C ALA A 19 35.89 3.32 57.19
N GLU A 20 37.01 2.81 56.71
CA GLU A 20 37.97 3.58 55.93
C GLU A 20 37.24 4.10 54.68
N ALA A 21 36.85 5.38 54.71
CA ALA A 21 36.34 6.06 53.53
C ALA A 21 37.49 6.14 52.52
N GLN A 22 37.51 5.23 51.55
CA GLN A 22 38.30 5.37 50.35
C GLN A 22 38.06 6.78 49.78
N SER A 23 39.13 7.54 49.54
CA SER A 23 39.05 8.78 48.76
C SER A 23 38.22 8.50 47.50
N PRO A 24 37.19 9.30 47.19
CA PRO A 24 36.25 8.95 46.13
C PRO A 24 37.03 8.87 44.82
N GLY A 25 37.23 7.66 44.28
CA GLY A 25 37.84 7.48 42.97
C GLY A 25 37.01 8.15 41.87
N ARG A 26 37.48 8.06 40.62
CA ARG A 26 36.63 8.42 39.48
C ARG A 26 35.28 7.68 39.58
N PRO A 27 34.14 8.29 39.17
CA PRO A 27 32.83 7.65 39.34
C PRO A 27 32.74 6.32 38.59
N SER A 28 31.81 5.46 39.01
CA SER A 28 31.45 4.27 38.23
C SER A 28 30.80 4.63 36.90
N VAL A 29 30.74 3.67 35.97
CA VAL A 29 30.01 3.83 34.71
C VAL A 29 28.50 3.91 35.00
N PRO A 30 27.76 4.87 34.44
CA PRO A 30 26.30 4.90 34.54
C PRO A 30 25.65 3.63 33.98
N THR A 31 24.63 3.12 34.68
CA THR A 31 23.88 1.93 34.30
C THR A 31 22.42 2.27 33.97
N ASN A 32 21.70 1.32 33.39
CA ASN A 32 20.28 1.45 33.06
C ASN A 32 19.99 2.71 32.23
N VAL A 33 20.79 2.94 31.19
CA VAL A 33 20.50 3.99 30.21
C VAL A 33 19.25 3.59 29.45
N GLN A 34 18.27 4.49 29.40
CA GLN A 34 17.01 4.34 28.68
C GLN A 34 16.78 5.61 27.86
N ALA A 35 16.27 5.47 26.65
CA ALA A 35 15.76 6.60 25.88
C ALA A 35 14.25 6.46 25.65
N SER A 36 13.60 7.57 25.33
CA SER A 36 12.14 7.65 25.32
C SER A 36 11.43 6.90 24.19
N ASP A 37 12.16 6.39 23.19
CA ASP A 37 11.64 5.57 22.08
C ASP A 37 10.27 6.01 21.54
N GLY A 38 10.15 7.30 21.18
CA GLY A 38 8.93 7.85 20.60
C GLY A 38 7.89 8.38 21.58
N THR A 39 8.10 8.27 22.89
CA THR A 39 7.13 8.77 23.89
C THR A 39 6.82 10.27 23.69
N TYR A 40 7.77 11.04 23.18
CA TYR A 40 7.61 12.48 22.93
C TYR A 40 7.56 12.82 21.43
N LEU A 41 6.81 13.88 21.13
CA LEU A 41 6.63 14.42 19.79
C LEU A 41 7.63 15.51 19.41
N ASP A 42 8.56 15.89 20.30
CA ASP A 42 9.48 17.03 20.12
C ASP A 42 10.93 16.79 20.60
N LYS A 43 11.22 15.62 21.20
CA LYS A 43 12.54 15.35 21.83
C LYS A 43 12.79 13.87 22.09
N VAL A 44 14.06 13.50 22.23
CA VAL A 44 14.44 12.23 22.85
C VAL A 44 14.85 12.47 24.30
N GLN A 45 14.07 11.97 25.25
CA GLN A 45 14.45 12.01 26.66
C GLN A 45 15.31 10.80 27.00
N VAL A 46 16.49 11.03 27.55
CA VAL A 46 17.44 10.00 27.97
C VAL A 46 17.57 10.01 29.49
N THR A 47 17.44 8.86 30.13
CA THR A 47 17.57 8.70 31.58
C THR A 47 18.57 7.60 31.93
N TRP A 48 19.16 7.67 33.13
CA TRP A 48 20.10 6.66 33.63
C TRP A 48 20.10 6.58 35.15
N THR A 49 20.70 5.53 35.72
CA THR A 49 20.93 5.44 37.17
C THR A 49 22.16 6.25 37.58
N ALA A 50 22.03 7.03 38.66
CA ALA A 50 23.11 7.85 39.20
C ALA A 50 24.34 7.00 39.57
N SER A 51 25.53 7.48 39.21
CA SER A 51 26.79 6.88 39.63
C SER A 51 27.25 7.48 40.97
N PRO A 52 27.58 6.67 42.00
CA PRO A 52 28.04 7.18 43.29
C PRO A 52 29.23 8.13 43.15
N GLY A 53 29.14 9.30 43.80
CA GLY A 53 30.20 10.31 43.79
C GLY A 53 30.36 11.09 42.49
N ALA A 54 29.49 10.90 41.49
CA ALA A 54 29.44 11.75 40.30
C ALA A 54 28.88 13.14 40.63
N THR A 55 29.48 14.19 40.08
CA THR A 55 28.99 15.57 40.17
C THR A 55 28.33 16.05 38.88
N SER A 56 28.62 15.40 37.76
CA SER A 56 27.99 15.68 36.47
C SER A 56 28.05 14.47 35.54
N TYR A 57 27.25 14.53 34.49
CA TYR A 57 27.20 13.56 33.41
C TYR A 57 27.39 14.27 32.07
N THR A 58 28.06 13.61 31.13
CA THR A 58 28.14 14.05 29.74
C THR A 58 27.40 13.05 28.87
N ILE A 59 26.47 13.55 28.07
CA ILE A 59 25.64 12.75 27.18
C ILE A 59 26.27 12.77 25.80
N TYR A 60 26.38 11.59 25.20
CA TYR A 60 26.91 11.41 23.86
C TYR A 60 25.89 10.72 22.97
N ARG A 61 25.89 11.10 21.71
CA ARG A 61 25.03 10.54 20.66
C ARG A 61 25.85 10.03 19.49
N ALA A 62 25.44 8.91 18.90
CA ALA A 62 25.95 8.40 17.63
C ALA A 62 24.79 8.02 16.70
N THR A 63 25.03 8.05 15.39
CA THR A 63 24.06 7.64 14.35
C THR A 63 24.13 6.15 14.00
N SER A 64 25.07 5.42 14.60
CA SER A 64 25.19 3.97 14.49
C SER A 64 25.88 3.41 15.75
N LYS A 65 25.70 2.12 16.01
CA LYS A 65 26.27 1.42 17.18
C LYS A 65 27.79 1.61 17.33
N TRP A 66 28.51 1.65 16.20
CA TRP A 66 29.96 1.78 16.16
C TRP A 66 30.43 3.17 15.69
N GLY A 67 29.48 4.09 15.47
CA GLY A 67 29.77 5.42 14.96
C GLY A 67 30.47 6.33 15.98
N THR A 68 30.89 7.49 15.47
CA THR A 68 31.50 8.55 16.28
C THR A 68 30.52 9.06 17.32
N LYS A 69 30.95 9.05 18.60
CA LYS A 69 30.18 9.53 19.74
C LYS A 69 30.40 11.03 19.90
N THR A 70 29.40 11.82 19.56
CA THR A 70 29.44 13.28 19.65
C THR A 70 28.82 13.71 20.98
N ALA A 71 29.52 14.54 21.75
CA ALA A 71 28.97 15.09 22.99
C ALA A 71 27.84 16.07 22.66
N LEU A 72 26.68 15.90 23.30
CA LEU A 72 25.53 16.80 23.18
C LEU A 72 25.56 17.90 24.24
N GLY A 73 25.97 17.54 25.46
CA GLY A 73 26.00 18.46 26.59
C GLY A 73 26.30 17.76 27.90
N THR A 74 26.30 18.55 28.97
CA THR A 74 26.53 18.09 30.34
C THR A 74 25.37 18.50 31.25
N THR A 75 25.05 17.66 32.23
CA THR A 75 24.02 17.92 33.25
C THR A 75 24.43 17.35 34.60
N SER A 76 23.93 17.91 35.70
CA SER A 76 24.05 17.31 37.04
C SER A 76 22.93 16.30 37.34
N ASP A 77 21.84 16.35 36.58
CA ASP A 77 20.69 15.46 36.75
C ASP A 77 20.95 14.08 36.11
N THR A 78 20.04 13.14 36.33
CA THR A 78 20.07 11.82 35.69
C THR A 78 19.10 11.71 34.51
N THR A 79 18.80 12.84 33.89
CA THR A 79 17.93 12.98 32.72
C THR A 79 18.47 14.06 31.78
N TYR A 80 18.25 13.89 30.48
CA TYR A 80 18.63 14.85 29.44
C TYR A 80 17.66 14.77 28.26
N ASP A 81 17.14 15.92 27.82
CA ASP A 81 16.28 16.04 26.66
C ASP A 81 17.10 16.45 25.43
N ASP A 82 17.25 15.56 24.46
CA ASP A 82 17.85 15.86 23.15
C ASP A 82 16.78 16.37 22.18
N THR A 83 16.66 17.69 22.08
CA THR A 83 15.79 18.40 21.12
C THR A 83 16.45 18.65 19.76
N THR A 84 17.70 18.20 19.58
CA THR A 84 18.47 18.39 18.34
C THR A 84 18.44 17.16 17.43
N ALA A 85 17.87 16.05 17.93
CA ALA A 85 17.65 14.86 17.13
C ALA A 85 16.70 15.18 15.98
N LEU A 86 16.89 14.53 14.83
CA LEU A 86 15.91 14.60 13.74
C LEU A 86 14.75 13.64 14.06
N ALA A 87 13.53 14.06 13.76
CA ALA A 87 12.33 13.25 13.96
C ALA A 87 12.48 11.87 13.29
N GLY A 88 12.00 10.84 13.99
CA GLY A 88 12.06 9.43 13.66
C GLY A 88 13.46 8.81 13.62
N LYS A 89 14.54 9.59 13.61
CA LYS A 89 15.88 9.02 13.39
C LYS A 89 16.35 8.29 14.64
N ILE A 90 16.68 7.01 14.49
CA ILE A 90 17.28 6.22 15.59
C ILE A 90 18.70 6.72 15.87
N TYR A 91 18.93 7.07 17.13
CA TYR A 91 20.22 7.43 17.67
C TYR A 91 20.64 6.47 18.79
N TYR A 92 21.95 6.40 19.04
CA TYR A 92 22.55 5.59 20.09
C TYR A 92 23.09 6.53 21.17
N TYR A 93 22.57 6.42 22.39
CA TYR A 93 22.93 7.29 23.50
C TYR A 93 23.86 6.61 24.50
N TYR A 94 24.92 7.31 24.89
CA TYR A 94 25.92 6.85 25.85
C TYR A 94 26.13 7.94 26.90
N ILE A 95 26.39 7.53 28.14
CA ILE A 95 26.58 8.45 29.26
C ILE A 95 27.95 8.20 29.91
N LYS A 96 28.65 9.28 30.25
CA LYS A 96 29.81 9.25 31.13
C LYS A 96 29.52 10.07 32.39
N ALA A 97 30.00 9.60 33.52
CA ALA A 97 29.94 10.29 34.80
C ALA A 97 31.28 10.95 35.12
N THR A 98 31.26 12.15 35.68
CA THR A 98 32.45 12.93 36.01
C THR A 98 32.38 13.46 37.45
N ASN A 99 33.52 13.48 38.13
CA ASN A 99 33.76 14.24 39.36
C ASN A 99 35.18 14.85 39.33
N ALA A 100 35.60 15.46 40.44
CA ALA A 100 36.93 16.07 40.56
C ALA A 100 38.10 15.07 40.36
N ASN A 101 37.87 13.77 40.55
CA ASN A 101 38.87 12.72 40.46
C ASN A 101 38.91 12.04 39.08
N GLY A 102 38.02 12.41 38.15
CA GLY A 102 38.06 11.99 36.75
C GLY A 102 36.69 11.64 36.16
N THR A 103 36.73 11.03 34.97
CA THR A 103 35.56 10.63 34.19
C THR A 103 35.54 9.12 33.98
N SER A 104 34.34 8.52 34.02
CA SER A 104 34.13 7.10 33.78
C SER A 104 34.25 6.71 32.29
N ASP A 105 34.27 5.40 32.03
CA ASP A 105 34.12 4.86 30.68
C ASP A 105 32.66 5.03 30.20
N PHE A 106 32.40 4.80 28.91
CA PHE A 106 31.04 4.91 28.37
C PHE A 106 30.13 3.85 28.98
N SER A 107 28.90 4.22 29.30
CA SER A 107 27.81 3.27 29.56
C SER A 107 27.59 2.31 28.38
N VAL A 108 26.91 1.20 28.66
CA VAL A 108 26.18 0.49 27.60
C VAL A 108 25.17 1.47 26.99
N TYR A 109 25.01 1.43 25.68
CA TYR A 109 24.09 2.34 25.00
C TYR A 109 22.65 1.89 25.13
N ASN A 110 21.75 2.82 24.89
CA ASN A 110 20.37 2.55 24.54
C ASN A 110 20.01 3.32 23.27
N THR A 111 19.13 2.77 22.44
CA THR A 111 18.64 3.43 21.24
C THR A 111 17.51 4.38 21.60
N GLY A 112 17.36 5.48 20.87
CA GLY A 112 16.26 6.44 21.09
C GLY A 112 15.93 7.25 19.87
N TRP A 113 14.67 7.69 19.78
CA TRP A 113 14.11 8.51 18.71
C TRP A 113 12.85 9.23 19.22
N TRP A 114 12.33 10.19 18.45
CA TRP A 114 11.10 10.94 18.74
C TRP A 114 10.21 10.96 17.51
N ARG A 115 8.88 11.01 17.67
CA ARG A 115 7.92 10.75 16.57
C ARG A 115 7.89 11.83 15.50
N GLY A 116 8.27 13.06 15.86
CA GLY A 116 7.95 14.24 15.08
C GLY A 116 6.51 14.70 15.31
N PRO A 117 6.08 15.77 14.63
CA PRO A 117 4.70 16.22 14.66
C PRO A 117 3.74 15.15 14.12
N ILE A 118 2.54 15.08 14.68
CA ILE A 118 1.48 14.17 14.23
C ILE A 118 1.17 14.44 12.76
N GLY A 119 1.06 13.38 11.94
CA GLY A 119 0.78 13.53 10.52
C GLY A 119 1.96 14.05 9.70
N GLU A 120 3.14 14.27 10.31
CA GLU A 120 4.39 14.54 9.62
C GLU A 120 5.25 13.26 9.57
N GLY A 121 5.96 13.05 8.46
CA GLY A 121 6.59 11.77 8.14
C GLY A 121 7.79 11.42 9.02
N SER A 122 7.81 10.17 9.48
CA SER A 122 9.02 9.45 9.90
C SER A 122 9.21 8.24 8.97
N PRO A 123 9.72 8.44 7.73
CA PRO A 123 9.59 7.48 6.63
C PRO A 123 10.07 6.07 6.95
N GLN A 124 11.17 5.95 7.68
CA GLN A 124 11.78 4.70 8.10
C GLN A 124 10.89 3.81 9.00
N PHE A 125 9.78 4.35 9.49
CA PHE A 125 8.77 3.62 10.27
C PHE A 125 7.42 3.52 9.55
N ARG A 126 7.35 3.95 8.30
CA ARG A 126 6.13 3.92 7.49
C ARG A 126 6.37 3.20 6.18
N ALA A 127 5.54 2.20 5.97
CA ALA A 127 5.46 1.49 4.71
C ALA A 127 4.07 1.69 4.10
N ILE A 128 4.02 1.63 2.78
CA ILE A 128 2.76 1.52 2.05
C ILE A 128 2.85 0.33 1.12
N GLY A 129 1.87 -0.55 1.22
CA GLY A 129 1.76 -1.74 0.40
C GLY A 129 0.41 -1.78 -0.28
N GLY A 130 0.26 -2.57 -1.33
CA GLY A 130 -1.06 -2.78 -1.88
C GLY A 130 -1.16 -3.98 -2.80
N VAL A 131 -2.41 -4.31 -3.15
CA VAL A 131 -2.77 -5.45 -3.99
C VAL A 131 -3.51 -4.94 -5.22
N SER A 132 -3.12 -5.41 -6.42
CA SER A 132 -3.77 -5.03 -7.70
C SER A 132 -3.91 -3.50 -7.82
N MET A 133 -5.12 -2.95 -7.92
CA MET A 133 -5.38 -1.50 -7.95
C MET A 133 -4.81 -0.75 -6.74
N GLY A 134 -4.85 -1.36 -5.55
CA GLY A 134 -4.22 -0.83 -4.36
C GLY A 134 -2.70 -0.82 -4.45
N ALA A 135 -2.10 -1.73 -5.21
CA ALA A 135 -0.66 -1.80 -5.43
C ALA A 135 -0.19 -0.62 -6.30
N TYR A 136 -0.93 -0.29 -7.36
CA TYR A 136 -0.74 0.96 -8.10
C TYR A 136 -0.88 2.19 -7.19
N GLY A 137 -1.94 2.22 -6.36
CA GLY A 137 -2.15 3.27 -5.38
C GLY A 137 -0.97 3.44 -4.41
N ALA A 138 -0.42 2.33 -3.93
CA ALA A 138 0.69 2.30 -3.00
C ALA A 138 1.97 2.84 -3.64
N MET A 139 2.24 2.43 -4.88
CA MET A 139 3.37 2.94 -5.66
C MET A 139 3.21 4.42 -6.00
N ASN A 140 2.03 4.86 -6.42
CA ASN A 140 1.77 6.26 -6.74
C ASN A 140 1.92 7.17 -5.50
N ILE A 141 1.23 6.83 -4.40
CA ILE A 141 1.30 7.61 -3.15
C ILE A 141 2.72 7.58 -2.57
N GLY A 142 3.34 6.39 -2.51
CA GLY A 142 4.65 6.19 -1.92
C GLY A 142 5.76 6.95 -2.66
N LEU A 143 5.83 6.80 -3.99
CA LEU A 143 6.82 7.51 -4.81
C LEU A 143 6.57 9.03 -4.82
N GLY A 144 5.31 9.46 -4.64
CA GLY A 144 4.96 10.87 -4.50
C GLY A 144 5.33 11.47 -3.15
N ARG A 145 5.58 10.66 -2.13
CA ARG A 145 5.86 11.09 -0.75
C ARG A 145 7.05 10.32 -0.13
N PRO A 146 8.26 10.40 -0.70
CA PRO A 146 9.46 9.78 -0.11
C PRO A 146 9.85 10.41 1.24
N ASP A 147 9.34 11.62 1.53
CA ASP A 147 9.40 12.28 2.82
C ASP A 147 8.47 11.64 3.88
N PHE A 148 7.65 10.68 3.46
CA PHE A 148 6.63 10.05 4.29
C PHE A 148 6.70 8.53 4.32
N PHE A 149 7.09 7.89 3.22
CA PHE A 149 7.23 6.44 3.10
C PHE A 149 8.66 6.08 2.71
N ASN A 150 9.32 5.22 3.49
CA ASN A 150 10.62 4.67 3.11
C ASN A 150 10.50 3.33 2.39
N THR A 151 9.47 2.55 2.69
CA THR A 151 9.27 1.21 2.14
C THR A 151 7.95 1.16 1.38
N ILE A 152 8.00 0.68 0.14
CA ILE A 152 6.85 0.57 -0.75
C ILE A 152 6.79 -0.85 -1.31
N ALA A 153 5.63 -1.50 -1.27
CA ALA A 153 5.47 -2.87 -1.74
C ALA A 153 4.25 -3.02 -2.65
N SER A 154 4.44 -3.60 -3.83
CA SER A 154 3.39 -3.80 -4.83
C SER A 154 3.15 -5.29 -5.04
N LEU A 155 1.92 -5.77 -4.79
CA LEU A 155 1.45 -7.09 -5.21
C LEU A 155 0.67 -6.98 -6.52
N GLY A 156 1.38 -6.98 -7.65
CA GLY A 156 0.83 -6.70 -8.98
C GLY A 156 0.43 -5.24 -9.18
N GLY A 157 -0.54 -5.01 -10.07
CA GLY A 157 -1.09 -3.70 -10.42
C GLY A 157 -0.34 -3.00 -11.56
N PRO A 158 -0.99 -2.12 -12.33
CA PRO A 158 -0.31 -1.40 -13.40
C PRO A 158 0.71 -0.45 -12.78
N LEU A 159 1.96 -0.48 -13.25
CA LEU A 159 3.01 0.48 -12.86
C LEU A 159 3.32 1.47 -13.98
N ASP A 160 2.80 1.21 -15.18
CA ASP A 160 2.92 2.01 -16.39
C ASP A 160 1.53 2.20 -16.99
N MET A 161 0.85 3.27 -16.60
CA MET A 161 -0.52 3.51 -17.06
C MET A 161 -0.58 3.83 -18.56
N SER A 162 0.49 4.42 -19.13
CA SER A 162 0.57 4.67 -20.57
C SER A 162 0.60 3.37 -21.37
N TYR A 163 1.33 2.37 -20.89
CA TYR A 163 1.27 1.03 -21.49
C TYR A 163 -0.11 0.41 -21.34
N LEU A 164 -0.74 0.51 -20.16
CA LEU A 164 -2.02 -0.14 -19.88
C LEU A 164 -3.08 0.34 -20.85
N LEU A 165 -3.18 1.66 -21.01
CA LEU A 165 -4.19 2.26 -21.87
C LEU A 165 -3.94 1.91 -23.34
N LYS A 166 -2.67 1.85 -23.78
CA LYS A 166 -2.32 1.39 -25.12
C LYS A 166 -2.66 -0.09 -25.32
N PHE A 167 -2.38 -0.95 -24.35
CA PHE A 167 -2.68 -2.38 -24.40
C PHE A 167 -4.19 -2.63 -24.46
N ILE A 168 -4.96 -1.90 -23.64
CA ILE A 168 -6.42 -1.91 -23.69
C ILE A 168 -6.92 -1.49 -25.07
N GLU A 169 -6.40 -0.37 -25.61
CA GLU A 169 -6.83 0.18 -26.90
C GLU A 169 -6.50 -0.75 -28.08
N VAL A 170 -5.28 -1.28 -28.14
CA VAL A 170 -4.75 -1.99 -29.30
C VAL A 170 -5.06 -3.48 -29.25
N ASP A 171 -4.85 -4.10 -28.09
CA ASP A 171 -4.77 -5.56 -27.99
C ASP A 171 -6.05 -6.15 -27.37
N MET A 172 -6.62 -5.51 -26.33
CA MET A 172 -7.84 -6.04 -25.68
C MET A 172 -9.12 -5.67 -26.44
N LEU A 173 -9.26 -4.42 -26.85
CA LEU A 173 -10.42 -3.98 -27.64
C LEU A 173 -10.32 -4.40 -29.11
N GLY A 174 -9.10 -4.64 -29.61
CA GLY A 174 -8.83 -5.12 -30.97
C GLY A 174 -9.10 -6.61 -31.18
N ASP A 175 -9.07 -7.44 -30.12
CA ASP A 175 -9.22 -8.91 -30.15
C ASP A 175 -10.31 -9.41 -29.16
N TYR A 176 -11.29 -8.55 -28.86
CA TYR A 176 -12.33 -8.77 -27.84
C TYR A 176 -13.23 -10.01 -28.08
N ASP A 177 -13.19 -10.57 -29.29
CA ASP A 177 -13.96 -11.74 -29.72
C ASP A 177 -13.25 -13.08 -29.48
N ASN A 178 -11.96 -13.07 -29.10
CA ASN A 178 -11.19 -14.28 -28.77
C ASN A 178 -10.28 -14.12 -27.54
N PRO A 179 -10.77 -13.58 -26.40
CA PRO A 179 -10.00 -13.62 -25.16
C PRO A 179 -9.87 -15.07 -24.70
N ASP A 180 -8.73 -15.42 -24.12
CA ASP A 180 -8.58 -16.70 -23.40
C ASP A 180 -9.75 -16.87 -22.41
N VAL A 181 -10.21 -18.10 -22.21
CA VAL A 181 -11.35 -18.40 -21.32
C VAL A 181 -10.95 -18.10 -19.87
N TYR A 182 -11.12 -16.85 -19.47
CA TYR A 182 -10.87 -16.39 -18.12
C TYR A 182 -12.15 -16.51 -17.30
N PRO A 183 -12.09 -17.05 -16.07
CA PRO A 183 -13.21 -16.89 -15.15
C PRO A 183 -13.36 -15.39 -14.88
N SER A 184 -14.56 -14.83 -15.08
CA SER A 184 -14.96 -13.45 -14.73
C SER A 184 -14.78 -12.31 -15.77
N ARG A 185 -15.09 -12.55 -17.06
CA ARG A 185 -15.23 -11.53 -18.13
C ARG A 185 -16.02 -10.26 -17.73
N HIS A 186 -17.04 -10.38 -16.89
CA HIS A 186 -17.80 -9.22 -16.37
C HIS A 186 -16.95 -8.30 -15.50
N THR A 187 -16.08 -8.86 -14.65
CA THR A 187 -15.14 -8.13 -13.80
C THR A 187 -14.20 -7.29 -14.64
N LEU A 188 -13.73 -7.81 -15.79
CA LEU A 188 -12.91 -7.06 -16.74
C LEU A 188 -13.63 -5.85 -17.32
N VAL A 189 -14.87 -6.02 -17.78
CA VAL A 189 -15.70 -4.92 -18.33
C VAL A 189 -15.95 -3.84 -17.26
N ASP A 190 -16.31 -4.25 -16.04
CA ASP A 190 -16.53 -3.32 -14.94
C ASP A 190 -15.23 -2.61 -14.54
N MET A 191 -14.08 -3.30 -14.60
CA MET A 191 -12.77 -2.69 -14.36
C MET A 191 -12.41 -1.67 -15.45
N LEU A 192 -12.70 -1.94 -16.72
CA LEU A 192 -12.49 -0.99 -17.82
C LEU A 192 -13.39 0.24 -17.68
N GLN A 193 -14.64 0.06 -17.27
CA GLN A 193 -15.55 1.17 -16.94
C GLN A 193 -15.02 1.97 -15.75
N ASN A 194 -14.58 1.29 -14.69
CA ASN A 194 -14.01 1.95 -13.51
C ASN A 194 -12.69 2.66 -13.82
N LEU A 195 -11.83 2.11 -14.69
CA LEU A 195 -10.64 2.77 -15.23
C LEU A 195 -11.03 4.04 -15.98
N THR A 196 -12.05 3.97 -16.82
CA THR A 196 -12.60 5.13 -17.57
C THR A 196 -13.15 6.20 -16.63
N ILE A 197 -13.86 5.83 -15.56
CA ILE A 197 -14.32 6.74 -14.50
C ILE A 197 -13.13 7.33 -13.72
N SER A 198 -12.12 6.51 -13.44
CA SER A 198 -10.97 6.89 -12.62
C SER A 198 -10.03 7.85 -13.34
N PHE A 199 -9.80 7.60 -14.63
CA PHE A 199 -8.69 8.19 -15.38
C PHE A 199 -9.14 9.06 -16.57
N GLY A 200 -10.45 9.10 -16.86
CA GLY A 200 -11.01 9.66 -18.10
C GLY A 200 -11.09 8.59 -19.19
N ASN A 201 -11.87 8.86 -20.25
CA ASN A 201 -12.00 7.92 -21.38
C ASN A 201 -10.59 7.62 -21.95
N PRO A 202 -10.08 6.38 -21.80
CA PRO A 202 -8.72 6.04 -22.22
C PRO A 202 -8.59 5.94 -23.74
N VAL A 203 -9.71 5.97 -24.47
CA VAL A 203 -9.77 5.71 -25.89
C VAL A 203 -9.72 7.05 -26.64
N TYR A 204 -8.56 7.40 -27.21
CA TYR A 204 -8.45 8.53 -28.14
C TYR A 204 -7.47 8.30 -29.31
N TYR A 205 -8.05 8.34 -30.50
CA TYR A 205 -7.54 8.66 -31.84
C TYR A 205 -6.09 8.25 -32.21
N ASN A 206 -6.01 7.20 -33.04
CA ASN A 206 -4.84 6.81 -33.81
C ASN A 206 -4.92 7.29 -35.28
N PRO A 207 -4.09 8.26 -35.71
CA PRO A 207 -4.08 8.76 -37.10
C PRO A 207 -3.47 7.80 -38.14
N LEU A 208 -3.13 6.56 -37.78
CA LEU A 208 -2.65 5.50 -38.68
C LEU A 208 -3.66 4.35 -38.89
N SER A 209 -4.88 4.42 -38.35
CA SER A 209 -5.86 3.35 -38.54
C SER A 209 -6.35 3.27 -39.99
N THR A 210 -6.26 2.09 -40.62
CA THR A 210 -6.82 1.81 -41.95
C THR A 210 -7.73 0.57 -41.96
N TYR A 211 -8.32 0.18 -40.81
CA TYR A 211 -9.03 -1.10 -40.67
C TYR A 211 -10.55 -0.91 -40.55
N TYR A 212 -11.28 -1.36 -41.58
CA TYR A 212 -12.62 -1.94 -41.40
C TYR A 212 -12.41 -3.46 -41.18
N PRO A 213 -13.45 -4.25 -40.89
CA PRO A 213 -13.53 -5.51 -41.64
C PRO A 213 -14.57 -5.40 -42.75
N PRO A 214 -14.24 -4.95 -43.98
CA PRO A 214 -15.08 -5.19 -45.14
C PRO A 214 -14.85 -6.65 -45.52
N GLY A 215 -15.75 -7.51 -45.03
CA GLY A 215 -15.54 -8.95 -44.97
C GLY A 215 -15.21 -9.40 -43.54
N ILE A 216 -16.07 -9.21 -42.53
CA ILE A 216 -17.13 -10.21 -42.31
C ILE A 216 -17.27 -11.10 -43.55
N THR A 217 -16.51 -12.18 -43.57
CA THR A 217 -16.90 -13.37 -44.31
C THR A 217 -17.27 -14.46 -43.31
N ALA A 218 -18.06 -15.42 -43.78
CA ALA A 218 -19.17 -16.00 -43.05
C ALA A 218 -18.84 -17.11 -42.03
N GLU A 219 -17.59 -17.31 -41.64
CA GLU A 219 -17.21 -18.45 -40.78
C GLU A 219 -16.97 -18.11 -39.31
N ASN A 220 -16.83 -16.83 -38.95
CA ASN A 220 -16.16 -16.47 -37.69
C ASN A 220 -16.68 -15.24 -36.93
N ALA A 221 -17.79 -14.62 -37.33
CA ALA A 221 -18.50 -13.71 -36.43
C ALA A 221 -19.66 -14.49 -35.79
N ARG A 222 -19.69 -14.61 -34.46
CA ARG A 222 -20.81 -15.29 -33.77
C ARG A 222 -22.16 -14.66 -34.13
N ILE A 223 -23.20 -15.48 -34.00
CA ILE A 223 -24.50 -15.32 -34.66
C ILE A 223 -25.07 -13.92 -34.41
N PRO A 224 -25.21 -13.07 -35.45
CA PRO A 224 -25.97 -11.84 -35.29
C PRO A 224 -27.41 -12.20 -34.92
N THR A 225 -27.87 -11.71 -33.78
CA THR A 225 -29.23 -11.96 -33.28
C THR A 225 -30.07 -10.73 -33.53
N THR A 226 -31.31 -10.96 -33.93
CA THR A 226 -32.32 -9.91 -34.00
C THR A 226 -32.96 -9.67 -32.63
N LEU A 227 -32.63 -8.53 -32.04
CA LEU A 227 -33.29 -8.00 -30.86
C LEU A 227 -34.59 -7.29 -31.28
N TYR A 228 -35.70 -7.69 -30.66
CA TYR A 228 -37.02 -7.09 -30.89
C TYR A 228 -37.47 -6.29 -29.67
N GLY A 229 -38.18 -5.19 -29.89
CA GLY A 229 -38.73 -4.38 -28.79
C GLY A 229 -37.73 -3.42 -28.14
N PHE A 230 -36.48 -3.35 -28.63
CA PHE A 230 -35.48 -2.37 -28.20
C PHE A 230 -35.92 -0.96 -28.62
N LYS A 231 -36.11 -0.08 -27.64
CA LYS A 231 -36.60 1.28 -27.87
C LYS A 231 -35.49 2.29 -27.71
N ASP A 232 -35.37 3.16 -28.69
CA ASP A 232 -34.44 4.28 -28.72
C ASP A 232 -35.03 5.41 -29.58
N ASP A 233 -34.37 6.56 -29.68
CA ASP A 233 -34.83 7.71 -30.45
C ASP A 233 -35.04 7.40 -31.94
N LEU A 234 -34.25 6.47 -32.49
CA LEU A 234 -34.36 5.97 -33.86
C LEU A 234 -35.28 4.74 -34.00
N ASN A 235 -35.73 4.11 -32.89
CA ASN A 235 -36.70 3.01 -32.84
C ASN A 235 -37.73 3.20 -31.72
N PRO A 236 -38.50 4.31 -31.71
CA PRO A 236 -39.23 4.77 -30.53
C PRO A 236 -40.36 3.82 -30.10
N THR A 237 -40.87 3.03 -31.04
CA THR A 237 -41.90 2.03 -30.82
C THR A 237 -41.33 0.63 -30.53
N GLY A 238 -40.02 0.44 -30.70
CA GLY A 238 -39.34 -0.85 -30.61
C GLY A 238 -39.79 -1.83 -31.70
N SER A 239 -40.45 -1.30 -32.74
CA SER A 239 -41.10 -2.10 -33.78
C SER A 239 -40.13 -2.54 -34.87
N LEU A 240 -38.98 -1.89 -34.97
CA LEU A 240 -37.94 -2.27 -35.92
C LEU A 240 -36.99 -3.29 -35.27
N PRO A 241 -36.60 -4.34 -36.02
CA PRO A 241 -35.60 -5.29 -35.56
C PRO A 241 -34.23 -4.62 -35.41
N VAL A 242 -33.51 -4.98 -34.35
CA VAL A 242 -32.17 -4.46 -34.04
C VAL A 242 -31.16 -5.59 -34.14
N ILE A 243 -30.07 -5.36 -34.85
CA ILE A 243 -28.95 -6.28 -34.97
C ILE A 243 -28.08 -6.11 -33.73
N THR A 244 -27.84 -7.21 -33.03
CA THR A 244 -26.90 -7.31 -31.91
C THR A 244 -26.03 -8.55 -32.08
N TYR A 245 -24.98 -8.65 -31.28
CA TYR A 245 -24.10 -9.82 -31.21
C TYR A 245 -24.29 -10.45 -29.82
N GLU A 246 -24.80 -11.69 -29.79
CA GLU A 246 -24.99 -12.47 -28.56
C GLU A 246 -23.74 -13.31 -28.24
N ASP A 247 -23.52 -13.59 -26.95
CA ASP A 247 -22.64 -14.69 -26.52
C ASP A 247 -23.37 -16.04 -26.70
N ASP A 248 -22.67 -17.16 -26.51
CA ASP A 248 -23.18 -18.53 -26.69
C ASP A 248 -24.28 -18.94 -25.67
N ASP A 249 -24.48 -18.18 -24.59
CA ASP A 249 -25.54 -18.43 -23.59
C ASP A 249 -26.74 -17.47 -23.80
N PRO A 250 -27.96 -17.97 -24.07
CA PRO A 250 -29.10 -17.10 -24.38
C PRO A 250 -29.53 -16.26 -23.18
N GLY A 251 -29.34 -14.93 -23.27
CA GLY A 251 -29.86 -13.97 -22.27
C GLY A 251 -28.89 -12.87 -21.84
N ASP A 252 -27.60 -12.99 -22.14
CA ASP A 252 -26.58 -11.98 -21.83
C ASP A 252 -26.05 -11.32 -23.11
N TRP A 253 -26.19 -10.00 -23.20
CA TRP A 253 -25.86 -9.22 -24.40
C TRP A 253 -24.50 -8.53 -24.26
N VAL A 254 -23.69 -8.57 -25.33
CA VAL A 254 -22.44 -7.81 -25.41
C VAL A 254 -22.66 -6.62 -26.35
N GLU A 255 -22.72 -5.40 -25.79
CA GLU A 255 -22.91 -4.17 -26.57
C GLU A 255 -21.62 -3.77 -27.30
N VAL A 256 -21.29 -4.41 -28.43
CA VAL A 256 -20.20 -3.96 -29.32
C VAL A 256 -20.75 -3.02 -30.41
N LEU A 257 -21.96 -3.28 -30.94
CA LEU A 257 -22.65 -2.46 -31.93
C LEU A 257 -24.15 -2.83 -31.99
N LEU A 258 -25.06 -1.85 -31.89
CA LEU A 258 -26.50 -2.00 -32.14
C LEU A 258 -26.91 -1.20 -33.38
N ALA A 259 -27.58 -1.82 -34.35
CA ALA A 259 -28.04 -1.16 -35.57
C ALA A 259 -29.45 -1.62 -35.98
N LEU A 260 -30.20 -0.79 -36.70
CA LEU A 260 -31.51 -1.18 -37.22
C LEU A 260 -31.36 -2.10 -38.43
N ASP A 261 -31.98 -3.28 -38.37
CA ASP A 261 -32.11 -4.18 -39.50
C ASP A 261 -33.28 -3.74 -40.38
N THR A 262 -33.05 -2.72 -41.20
CA THR A 262 -34.12 -2.09 -42.00
C THR A 262 -34.57 -2.97 -43.16
N ASN A 263 -33.75 -3.96 -43.53
CA ASN A 263 -33.96 -4.79 -44.69
C ASN A 263 -34.26 -6.27 -44.33
N GLY A 264 -34.12 -6.64 -43.06
CA GLY A 264 -34.51 -7.93 -42.50
C GLY A 264 -33.53 -9.06 -42.80
N ASP A 265 -32.30 -8.75 -43.18
CA ASP A 265 -31.26 -9.74 -43.53
C ASP A 265 -30.34 -10.10 -42.37
N VAL A 266 -30.58 -9.51 -41.18
CA VAL A 266 -29.85 -9.74 -39.95
C VAL A 266 -28.35 -9.47 -40.13
N LYS A 267 -28.02 -8.51 -41.01
CA LYS A 267 -26.65 -8.06 -41.31
C LYS A 267 -26.60 -6.55 -41.30
N ARG A 268 -25.54 -5.99 -40.70
CA ARG A 268 -25.31 -4.55 -40.78
C ARG A 268 -25.00 -4.20 -42.24
N ASN A 269 -25.91 -3.47 -42.87
CA ASN A 269 -25.74 -2.98 -44.23
C ASN A 269 -25.31 -1.51 -44.25
N PHE A 270 -24.59 -1.13 -45.32
CA PHE A 270 -24.17 0.25 -45.51
C PHE A 270 -25.41 1.15 -45.65
N GLY A 271 -25.55 2.14 -44.75
CA GLY A 271 -26.70 3.04 -44.69
C GLY A 271 -27.78 2.66 -43.66
N GLU A 272 -27.63 1.54 -42.95
CA GLU A 272 -28.50 1.23 -41.83
C GLU A 272 -28.17 2.09 -40.61
N PRO A 273 -29.17 2.71 -39.97
CA PRO A 273 -28.92 3.55 -38.80
C PRO A 273 -28.33 2.75 -37.65
N VAL A 274 -27.21 3.23 -37.14
CA VAL A 274 -26.58 2.73 -35.92
C VAL A 274 -27.29 3.34 -34.73
N LEU A 275 -27.77 2.48 -33.82
CA LEU A 275 -28.38 2.88 -32.55
C LEU A 275 -27.31 3.16 -31.49
N ARG A 276 -26.28 2.29 -31.41
CA ARG A 276 -25.12 2.44 -30.50
C ARG A 276 -23.86 1.82 -31.09
N GLN A 277 -22.71 2.48 -30.93
CA GLN A 277 -21.37 1.97 -31.25
C GLN A 277 -20.42 2.42 -30.14
N PHE A 278 -19.62 1.52 -29.57
CA PHE A 278 -18.67 1.87 -28.50
C PHE A 278 -17.50 2.75 -28.98
N HIS A 279 -17.36 2.94 -30.30
CA HIS A 279 -16.20 3.57 -30.90
C HIS A 279 -16.58 4.52 -32.04
N GLU A 280 -17.26 5.62 -31.73
CA GLU A 280 -17.07 6.93 -32.37
C GLU A 280 -17.93 7.95 -31.61
N PRO A 281 -17.36 8.80 -30.74
CA PRO A 281 -18.17 9.73 -29.96
C PRO A 281 -18.55 10.97 -30.79
N PHE A 282 -18.49 10.90 -32.12
CA PHE A 282 -18.76 11.97 -33.06
C PHE A 282 -19.89 11.58 -34.01
N VAL A 283 -20.73 12.55 -34.36
CA VAL A 283 -21.67 12.44 -35.47
C VAL A 283 -20.85 12.44 -36.75
N ASP A 284 -20.79 11.30 -37.42
CA ASP A 284 -20.30 11.19 -38.80
C ASP A 284 -21.20 12.04 -39.72
N ALA A 285 -20.86 13.31 -39.83
CA ALA A 285 -21.70 14.31 -40.49
C ALA A 285 -21.64 14.17 -42.01
N ASN A 286 -20.67 13.40 -42.51
CA ASN A 286 -20.37 13.28 -43.93
C ASN A 286 -20.47 11.83 -44.47
N GLY A 287 -20.71 10.85 -43.60
CA GLY A 287 -21.00 9.46 -43.93
C GLY A 287 -19.76 8.62 -44.26
N ASN A 288 -18.56 9.05 -43.84
CA ASN A 288 -17.30 8.37 -44.17
C ASN A 288 -16.81 7.40 -43.08
N GLY A 289 -17.39 7.45 -41.87
CA GLY A 289 -16.96 6.68 -40.70
C GLY A 289 -15.52 7.00 -40.23
N ILE A 290 -15.05 8.23 -40.43
CA ILE A 290 -13.74 8.73 -40.02
C ILE A 290 -13.93 10.06 -39.29
N PHE A 291 -13.38 10.19 -38.08
CA PHE A 291 -13.32 11.46 -37.37
C PHE A 291 -12.74 12.59 -38.24
N ASP A 292 -13.56 13.61 -38.48
CA ASP A 292 -13.19 14.85 -39.14
C ASP A 292 -13.20 16.05 -38.18
N LEU A 293 -12.21 16.92 -38.32
CA LEU A 293 -12.08 18.13 -37.51
C LEU A 293 -13.29 19.07 -37.73
N GLY A 294 -14.24 19.06 -36.80
CA GLY A 294 -15.47 19.88 -36.86
C GLY A 294 -16.77 19.10 -36.72
N GLU A 295 -16.71 17.77 -36.61
CA GLU A 295 -17.89 16.93 -36.36
C GLU A 295 -18.46 17.12 -34.96
N THR A 296 -19.80 17.15 -34.87
CA THR A 296 -20.53 17.32 -33.61
C THR A 296 -20.38 16.10 -32.73
N TYR A 297 -19.98 16.26 -31.48
CA TYR A 297 -19.78 15.18 -30.52
C TYR A 297 -21.11 14.66 -29.93
N TYR A 298 -21.35 13.34 -29.93
CA TYR A 298 -22.48 12.73 -29.22
C TYR A 298 -22.09 12.49 -27.77
N ASN A 299 -22.65 13.30 -26.89
CA ASN A 299 -22.24 13.38 -25.51
C ASN A 299 -23.07 12.49 -24.58
N TRP A 300 -22.70 11.21 -24.50
CA TRP A 300 -23.00 10.42 -23.31
C TRP A 300 -21.75 10.46 -22.42
N GLY A 301 -21.68 11.47 -21.56
CA GLY A 301 -20.66 11.58 -20.52
C GLY A 301 -20.68 10.38 -19.57
N LEU A 302 -19.70 10.34 -18.68
CA LEU A 302 -19.38 9.25 -17.76
C LEU A 302 -20.54 8.80 -16.84
N ASP A 303 -21.63 9.55 -16.71
CA ASP A 303 -22.90 9.07 -16.12
C ASP A 303 -24.19 9.58 -16.80
N GLY A 304 -24.08 10.43 -17.83
CA GLY A 304 -25.24 11.01 -18.53
C GLY A 304 -26.15 11.92 -17.69
N VAL A 305 -25.73 12.36 -16.49
CA VAL A 305 -26.57 13.18 -15.60
C VAL A 305 -26.17 14.65 -15.67
N SER A 306 -27.08 15.49 -16.17
CA SER A 306 -26.88 16.95 -16.22
C SER A 306 -26.81 17.57 -14.82
N GLY A 307 -25.77 18.37 -14.56
CA GLY A 307 -25.61 19.15 -13.32
C GLY A 307 -24.67 18.52 -12.28
N THR A 308 -23.91 17.50 -12.66
CA THR A 308 -22.88 16.83 -11.85
C THR A 308 -21.51 17.52 -11.94
N GLY A 309 -21.30 18.35 -12.96
CA GLY A 309 -20.09 19.14 -13.16
C GLY A 309 -18.89 18.33 -13.66
N ASP A 310 -19.14 17.22 -14.33
CA ASP A 310 -18.09 16.37 -14.92
C ASP A 310 -17.63 16.86 -16.30
N TYR A 311 -16.51 16.30 -16.78
CA TYR A 311 -15.98 16.62 -18.10
C TYR A 311 -16.72 15.81 -19.15
N GLY A 312 -17.78 16.41 -19.69
CA GLY A 312 -18.61 15.81 -20.71
C GLY A 312 -20.07 16.19 -20.54
N GLU A 313 -20.43 17.38 -20.05
CA GLU A 313 -21.84 17.71 -19.88
C GLU A 313 -22.48 18.31 -21.13
N GLY A 314 -23.32 17.53 -21.82
CA GLY A 314 -24.50 17.92 -22.62
C GLY A 314 -24.45 19.15 -23.56
N ASP A 315 -23.30 19.76 -23.81
CA ASP A 315 -23.13 21.04 -24.49
C ASP A 315 -22.71 20.88 -25.96
N GLY A 316 -22.66 19.63 -26.43
CA GLY A 316 -22.23 19.26 -27.77
C GLY A 316 -20.75 19.53 -28.04
N LYS A 317 -19.93 19.75 -27.00
CA LYS A 317 -18.48 19.96 -27.13
C LYS A 317 -17.72 18.82 -26.47
N PHE A 318 -16.69 18.36 -27.16
CA PHE A 318 -15.68 17.51 -26.54
C PHE A 318 -14.99 18.29 -25.40
N THR A 319 -15.01 17.74 -24.20
CA THR A 319 -14.30 18.30 -23.05
C THR A 319 -13.23 17.30 -22.59
N TYR A 320 -11.99 17.77 -22.57
CA TYR A 320 -10.87 17.01 -22.03
C TYR A 320 -11.06 16.85 -20.53
N ASN A 321 -10.92 15.63 -19.98
CA ASN A 321 -10.76 15.47 -18.53
C ASN A 321 -9.36 15.99 -18.15
N PRO A 322 -9.21 17.19 -17.55
CA PRO A 322 -7.91 17.75 -17.21
C PRO A 322 -7.20 16.98 -16.09
N ASN A 323 -7.89 16.03 -15.45
CA ASN A 323 -7.24 15.12 -14.52
C ASN A 323 -6.45 14.02 -15.27
N HIS A 324 -6.74 13.75 -16.55
CA HIS A 324 -6.01 12.77 -17.36
C HIS A 324 -4.50 13.07 -17.43
N ASP A 325 -4.14 14.32 -17.74
CA ASP A 325 -2.74 14.77 -17.71
C ASP A 325 -2.12 14.62 -16.33
N ASN A 326 -2.88 14.92 -15.27
CA ASN A 326 -2.41 14.75 -13.90
C ASN A 326 -2.19 13.27 -13.57
N PHE A 327 -3.03 12.36 -14.08
CA PHE A 327 -2.86 10.93 -13.86
C PHE A 327 -1.61 10.38 -14.52
N PHE A 328 -1.36 10.71 -15.79
CA PHE A 328 -0.09 10.36 -16.44
C PHE A 328 1.11 11.10 -15.83
N ALA A 329 0.93 12.31 -15.29
CA ALA A 329 2.04 12.97 -14.59
C ALA A 329 2.36 12.27 -13.26
N GLU A 330 1.38 11.61 -12.65
CA GLU A 330 1.45 11.02 -11.32
C GLU A 330 1.58 9.49 -11.31
N ASP A 331 1.56 8.80 -12.45
CA ASP A 331 1.68 7.34 -12.47
C ASP A 331 3.08 6.88 -11.97
N PRO A 332 3.20 5.66 -11.40
CA PRO A 332 4.44 5.18 -10.81
C PRO A 332 5.66 5.27 -11.72
N LEU A 333 5.54 4.88 -12.99
CA LEU A 333 6.65 4.92 -13.94
C LEU A 333 7.15 6.36 -14.10
N LYS A 334 6.25 7.32 -14.38
CA LYS A 334 6.62 8.73 -14.53
C LYS A 334 7.18 9.33 -13.24
N ARG A 335 6.64 8.95 -12.07
CA ARG A 335 7.24 9.33 -10.78
C ARG A 335 8.65 8.78 -10.63
N ALA A 336 8.87 7.50 -10.94
CA ALA A 336 10.19 6.89 -10.87
C ALA A 336 11.19 7.55 -11.82
N VAL A 337 10.77 8.01 -13.00
CA VAL A 337 11.59 8.82 -13.93
C VAL A 337 11.97 10.17 -13.30
N ASN A 338 10.99 10.87 -12.71
CA ASN A 338 11.15 12.27 -12.31
C ASN A 338 11.67 12.47 -10.88
N LEU A 339 11.62 11.46 -10.01
CA LEU A 339 12.02 11.59 -8.61
C LEU A 339 13.51 11.98 -8.49
N PRO A 340 13.92 12.91 -7.62
CA PRO A 340 15.34 13.19 -7.40
C PRO A 340 16.11 11.91 -7.04
N LEU A 341 17.28 11.69 -7.66
CA LEU A 341 18.05 10.46 -7.47
C LEU A 341 18.36 10.17 -6.00
N ALA A 342 18.64 11.20 -5.21
CA ALA A 342 18.91 11.08 -3.78
C ALA A 342 17.70 10.57 -2.99
N ASP A 343 16.48 10.87 -3.43
CA ASP A 343 15.26 10.38 -2.78
C ASP A 343 14.94 8.96 -3.24
N LEU A 344 15.05 8.69 -4.55
CA LEU A 344 14.90 7.34 -5.09
C LEU A 344 15.87 6.34 -4.42
N GLN A 345 17.12 6.76 -4.18
CA GLN A 345 18.15 5.95 -3.52
C GLN A 345 17.80 5.55 -2.07
N LYS A 346 16.96 6.34 -1.39
CA LYS A 346 16.55 6.06 0.00
C LYS A 346 15.46 5.00 0.08
N LEU A 347 14.64 4.87 -0.96
CA LEU A 347 13.46 4.00 -0.96
C LEU A 347 13.83 2.52 -1.00
N ASN A 348 13.04 1.73 -0.27
CA ASN A 348 12.98 0.29 -0.38
C ASN A 348 11.73 -0.05 -1.21
N LEU A 349 11.89 -0.80 -2.30
CA LEU A 349 10.84 -1.12 -3.25
C LEU A 349 10.74 -2.64 -3.43
N TYR A 350 9.57 -3.19 -3.14
CA TYR A 350 9.23 -4.56 -3.51
C TYR A 350 8.22 -4.51 -4.65
N VAL A 351 8.55 -5.17 -5.76
CA VAL A 351 7.69 -5.26 -6.93
C VAL A 351 7.45 -6.74 -7.20
N ASP A 352 6.22 -7.15 -7.01
CA ASP A 352 5.76 -8.45 -7.45
C ASP A 352 5.12 -8.28 -8.83
N ALA A 353 5.77 -8.87 -9.85
CA ALA A 353 5.33 -8.81 -11.23
C ALA A 353 3.94 -9.40 -11.46
N GLY A 354 3.53 -10.34 -10.60
CA GLY A 354 2.55 -11.33 -11.04
C GLY A 354 3.04 -12.09 -12.28
N THR A 355 2.10 -12.54 -13.09
CA THR A 355 2.31 -13.38 -14.29
C THR A 355 1.14 -13.17 -15.21
N GLU A 356 1.41 -13.05 -16.52
CA GLU A 356 0.46 -13.09 -17.65
C GLU A 356 -1.01 -12.99 -17.21
N ASP A 357 -1.45 -11.75 -17.02
CA ASP A 357 -2.80 -11.43 -16.58
C ASP A 357 -3.52 -10.49 -17.53
N GLU A 358 -4.81 -10.28 -17.27
CA GLU A 358 -5.73 -9.50 -18.10
C GLU A 358 -5.23 -8.10 -18.47
N PHE A 359 -4.21 -7.59 -17.77
CA PHE A 359 -3.63 -6.27 -17.95
C PHE A 359 -2.11 -6.29 -18.11
N GLN A 360 -1.48 -7.45 -18.28
CA GLN A 360 -0.02 -7.60 -18.47
C GLN A 360 0.83 -6.95 -17.37
N PHE A 361 0.48 -7.16 -16.10
CA PHE A 361 1.22 -6.61 -14.94
C PHE A 361 2.70 -6.97 -14.91
N ASP A 362 3.09 -8.08 -15.52
CA ASP A 362 4.48 -8.45 -15.71
C ASP A 362 5.23 -7.41 -16.57
N ILE A 363 4.68 -7.04 -17.74
CA ILE A 363 5.26 -6.04 -18.64
C ILE A 363 5.33 -4.66 -17.96
N HIS A 364 4.28 -4.29 -17.23
CA HIS A 364 4.28 -3.07 -16.43
C HIS A 364 5.45 -3.02 -15.44
N ALA A 365 5.66 -4.13 -14.73
CA ALA A 365 6.72 -4.23 -13.75
C ALA A 365 8.11 -4.27 -14.39
N GLU A 366 8.26 -4.89 -15.57
CA GLU A 366 9.50 -4.85 -16.33
C GLU A 366 9.85 -3.44 -16.78
N ASN A 367 8.91 -2.68 -17.37
CA ASN A 367 9.13 -1.28 -17.75
C ASN A 367 9.57 -0.42 -16.54
N PHE A 368 8.95 -0.67 -15.38
CA PHE A 368 9.29 0.02 -14.14
C PHE A 368 10.68 -0.36 -13.62
N VAL A 369 11.03 -1.64 -13.63
CA VAL A 369 12.35 -2.14 -13.22
C VAL A 369 13.45 -1.61 -14.13
N ASP A 370 13.24 -1.62 -15.45
CA ASP A 370 14.19 -1.07 -16.41
C ASP A 370 14.45 0.42 -16.15
N THR A 371 13.39 1.18 -15.88
CA THR A 371 13.51 2.60 -15.47
C THR A 371 14.32 2.76 -14.19
N LEU A 372 14.12 1.91 -13.19
CA LEU A 372 14.92 1.95 -11.97
C LEU A 372 16.40 1.62 -12.23
N GLN A 373 16.67 0.60 -13.04
CA GLN A 373 18.02 0.18 -13.40
C GLN A 373 18.74 1.26 -14.21
N ASP A 374 18.06 1.94 -15.14
CA ASP A 374 18.63 3.05 -15.90
C ASP A 374 19.03 4.23 -15.00
N ARG A 375 18.21 4.52 -13.98
CA ARG A 375 18.45 5.66 -13.08
C ARG A 375 19.43 5.35 -11.95
N LEU A 376 19.45 4.13 -11.45
CA LEU A 376 20.23 3.71 -10.28
C LEU A 376 21.45 2.84 -10.63
N GLY A 377 21.57 2.40 -11.88
CA GLY A 377 22.47 1.35 -12.34
C GLY A 377 21.88 -0.05 -12.17
N SER A 378 22.20 -0.96 -13.10
CA SER A 378 21.63 -2.32 -13.18
C SER A 378 21.86 -3.22 -11.95
N LEU A 379 22.87 -2.91 -11.13
CA LEU A 379 23.15 -3.64 -9.88
C LEU A 379 22.25 -3.22 -8.70
N SER A 380 21.34 -2.26 -8.90
CA SER A 380 20.54 -1.67 -7.83
C SER A 380 19.15 -2.32 -7.62
N VAL A 381 18.80 -3.32 -8.43
CA VAL A 381 17.56 -4.10 -8.31
C VAL A 381 17.90 -5.59 -8.34
N ARG A 382 17.51 -6.32 -7.30
CA ARG A 382 17.58 -7.79 -7.24
C ARG A 382 16.38 -8.37 -7.98
N ILE A 383 16.61 -9.32 -8.87
CA ILE A 383 15.56 -9.99 -9.63
C ILE A 383 15.52 -11.45 -9.20
N GLU A 384 14.37 -11.91 -8.72
CA GLU A 384 14.11 -13.30 -8.37
C GLU A 384 13.06 -13.87 -9.32
N ASN A 385 13.21 -15.16 -9.63
CA ASN A 385 12.17 -15.93 -10.30
C ASN A 385 11.67 -16.96 -9.29
N ASP A 386 10.36 -16.99 -9.11
CA ASP A 386 9.60 -17.90 -8.27
C ASP A 386 9.83 -17.70 -6.75
N PHE A 387 8.98 -18.34 -5.95
CA PHE A 387 9.00 -18.29 -4.48
C PHE A 387 8.90 -19.71 -3.89
N PRO A 388 9.07 -19.91 -2.57
CA PRO A 388 8.98 -21.22 -1.95
C PRO A 388 7.68 -21.95 -2.33
N GLU A 389 7.81 -23.21 -2.77
CA GLU A 389 6.66 -24.06 -3.17
C GLU A 389 5.78 -24.50 -1.98
N ASN A 390 6.20 -24.21 -0.74
CA ASN A 390 5.55 -24.68 0.48
C ASN A 390 5.13 -23.52 1.38
N PHE A 391 4.05 -23.73 2.15
CA PHE A 391 3.58 -22.80 3.17
C PHE A 391 3.73 -23.41 4.58
N PRO A 392 4.26 -22.67 5.58
CA PRO A 392 4.81 -21.32 5.45
C PRO A 392 6.24 -21.33 4.85
N GLY A 393 6.43 -20.60 3.76
CA GLY A 393 7.74 -20.24 3.22
C GLY A 393 7.91 -18.73 3.32
N ILE A 394 8.88 -18.29 4.12
CA ILE A 394 9.14 -16.86 4.33
C ILE A 394 10.42 -16.50 3.58
N SER A 395 10.34 -15.41 2.83
CA SER A 395 11.49 -14.85 2.16
C SER A 395 11.96 -13.61 2.90
N HIS A 396 13.26 -13.51 3.12
CA HIS A 396 13.89 -12.34 3.73
C HIS A 396 14.76 -11.63 2.71
N PHE A 397 14.78 -10.31 2.81
CA PHE A 397 15.46 -9.45 1.84
C PHE A 397 16.29 -8.39 2.55
N ASP A 398 17.61 -8.50 2.42
CA ASP A 398 18.53 -7.44 2.83
C ASP A 398 18.67 -6.35 1.75
N GLU A 399 18.28 -6.67 0.51
CA GLU A 399 18.27 -5.74 -0.61
C GLU A 399 17.09 -4.79 -0.56
N LYS A 400 17.39 -3.50 -0.73
CA LYS A 400 16.37 -2.45 -0.76
C LYS A 400 15.39 -2.57 -1.90
N ARG A 401 15.78 -3.15 -3.04
CA ARG A 401 14.92 -3.22 -4.22
C ARG A 401 14.90 -4.63 -4.75
N VAL A 402 13.73 -5.22 -4.72
CA VAL A 402 13.51 -6.60 -5.13
C VAL A 402 12.34 -6.61 -6.08
N TYR A 403 12.59 -7.16 -7.26
CA TYR A 403 11.57 -7.52 -8.21
C TYR A 403 11.45 -9.03 -8.24
N VAL A 404 10.24 -9.55 -8.16
CA VAL A 404 10.01 -10.98 -8.23
C VAL A 404 8.99 -11.32 -9.29
N ARG A 405 9.37 -12.29 -10.13
CA ARG A 405 8.52 -12.90 -11.15
C ARG A 405 7.97 -14.21 -10.61
N TYR A 406 6.68 -14.46 -10.75
CA TYR A 406 6.10 -15.76 -10.44
C TYR A 406 6.02 -16.63 -11.70
N PRO A 407 5.81 -17.95 -11.58
CA PRO A 407 5.39 -18.81 -12.67
C PRO A 407 3.90 -19.17 -12.50
N GLY A 408 3.09 -19.14 -13.58
CA GLY A 408 1.79 -19.81 -13.60
C GLY A 408 0.50 -18.97 -13.41
N GLY A 409 0.51 -17.67 -13.67
CA GLY A 409 -0.71 -16.86 -13.85
C GLY A 409 -1.18 -16.07 -12.62
N HIS A 410 -1.81 -14.92 -12.85
CA HIS A 410 -2.35 -14.06 -11.80
C HIS A 410 -3.44 -14.77 -11.02
N VAL A 411 -3.24 -14.88 -9.70
CA VAL A 411 -4.31 -15.37 -8.83
C VAL A 411 -5.27 -14.22 -8.58
N GLY A 412 -6.39 -14.23 -9.31
CA GLY A 412 -7.52 -13.35 -9.03
C GLY A 412 -7.97 -13.56 -7.58
N PHE A 413 -8.16 -12.47 -6.84
CA PHE A 413 -8.67 -12.51 -5.48
C PHE A 413 -10.19 -12.60 -5.55
N ASP A 414 -10.74 -13.80 -5.40
CA ASP A 414 -12.18 -14.09 -5.52
C ASP A 414 -13.04 -13.23 -4.55
N GLU A 415 -14.25 -12.87 -4.96
CA GLU A 415 -15.03 -11.71 -4.47
C GLU A 415 -15.50 -11.79 -3.00
N GLU A 416 -15.45 -12.96 -2.35
CA GLU A 416 -15.80 -13.11 -0.93
C GLU A 416 -14.71 -13.78 -0.08
N ASN A 417 -13.67 -14.33 -0.73
CA ASN A 417 -12.58 -15.04 -0.08
C ASN A 417 -11.30 -14.63 -0.80
N ILE A 418 -10.53 -13.73 -0.20
CA ILE A 418 -9.30 -13.13 -0.74
C ILE A 418 -8.15 -14.13 -1.01
N GLY A 419 -8.43 -15.42 -1.21
CA GLY A 419 -7.45 -16.50 -1.37
C GLY A 419 -6.64 -16.81 -0.11
N LEU A 420 -6.67 -15.96 0.92
CA LEU A 420 -6.02 -16.15 2.23
C LEU A 420 -6.86 -17.03 3.16
N SER A 421 -7.50 -18.07 2.60
CA SER A 421 -8.02 -19.15 3.41
C SER A 421 -6.82 -19.97 3.87
N PHE A 422 -6.34 -19.66 5.07
CA PHE A 422 -5.33 -20.46 5.76
C PHE A 422 -5.70 -21.94 5.81
N GLU A 423 -7.00 -22.25 5.82
CA GLU A 423 -7.48 -23.63 5.74
C GLU A 423 -7.23 -24.27 4.37
N GLN A 424 -7.43 -23.54 3.26
CA GLN A 424 -7.08 -24.03 1.93
C GLN A 424 -5.56 -24.16 1.73
N ALA A 425 -4.78 -23.21 2.24
CA ALA A 425 -3.31 -23.30 2.23
C ALA A 425 -2.82 -24.52 3.05
N LYS A 426 -3.38 -24.77 4.24
CA LYS A 426 -3.10 -25.98 5.04
C LYS A 426 -3.51 -27.27 4.31
N GLN A 427 -4.57 -27.23 3.50
CA GLN A 427 -5.03 -28.36 2.70
C GLN A 427 -4.16 -28.61 1.46
N GLY A 428 -3.14 -27.78 1.20
CA GLY A 428 -2.23 -27.96 0.08
C GLY A 428 -2.78 -27.43 -1.25
N ILE A 429 -3.77 -26.54 -1.23
CA ILE A 429 -4.31 -25.96 -2.46
C ILE A 429 -3.31 -24.96 -3.02
N GLU A 430 -2.78 -25.26 -4.20
CA GLU A 430 -1.68 -24.54 -4.85
C GLU A 430 -1.95 -23.03 -4.98
N GLY A 431 -3.10 -22.61 -5.51
CA GLY A 431 -3.44 -21.20 -5.63
C GLY A 431 -3.53 -20.46 -4.29
N ALA A 432 -4.00 -21.12 -3.23
CA ALA A 432 -4.06 -20.55 -1.89
C ALA A 432 -2.66 -20.43 -1.25
N ILE A 433 -1.76 -21.38 -1.54
CA ILE A 433 -0.35 -21.33 -1.12
C ILE A 433 0.36 -20.15 -1.78
N VAL A 434 0.17 -19.95 -3.09
CA VAL A 434 0.76 -18.83 -3.84
C VAL A 434 0.31 -17.50 -3.24
N VAL A 435 -0.99 -17.30 -3.04
CA VAL A 435 -1.53 -16.08 -2.44
C VAL A 435 -0.99 -15.86 -1.03
N ALA A 436 -0.97 -16.90 -0.20
CA ALA A 436 -0.40 -16.81 1.14
C ALA A 436 1.08 -16.37 1.09
N ASN A 437 1.91 -17.03 0.28
CA ASN A 437 3.33 -16.71 0.15
C ASN A 437 3.58 -15.28 -0.37
N ARG A 438 2.74 -14.76 -1.26
CA ARG A 438 2.82 -13.35 -1.73
C ARG A 438 2.61 -12.35 -0.58
N PHE A 439 1.57 -12.55 0.22
CA PHE A 439 1.29 -11.69 1.37
C PHE A 439 2.35 -11.81 2.46
N THR A 440 2.78 -13.03 2.80
CA THR A 440 3.80 -13.23 3.83
C THR A 440 5.14 -12.65 3.42
N THR A 441 5.47 -12.69 2.13
CA THR A 441 6.63 -12.03 1.55
C THR A 441 6.52 -10.50 1.61
N LEU A 442 5.36 -9.93 1.27
CA LEU A 442 5.17 -8.49 1.42
C LEU A 442 5.37 -8.07 2.89
N PHE A 443 4.79 -8.82 3.83
CA PHE A 443 4.94 -8.51 5.25
C PHE A 443 6.38 -8.69 5.73
N SER A 444 7.09 -9.73 5.28
CA SER A 444 8.49 -9.95 5.65
C SER A 444 9.40 -8.88 5.05
N PHE A 445 9.24 -8.52 3.77
CA PHE A 445 9.98 -7.42 3.14
C PHE A 445 9.78 -6.10 3.91
N VAL A 446 8.54 -5.77 4.28
CA VAL A 446 8.22 -4.59 5.08
C VAL A 446 8.86 -4.68 6.47
N SER A 447 8.75 -5.83 7.13
CA SER A 447 9.35 -6.11 8.43
C SER A 447 10.87 -5.97 8.39
N ASP A 448 11.56 -6.51 7.39
CA ASP A 448 13.02 -6.48 7.28
C ASP A 448 13.57 -5.06 7.14
N HIS A 449 12.77 -4.17 6.52
CA HIS A 449 13.16 -2.79 6.25
C HIS A 449 12.72 -1.79 7.32
N PHE A 450 11.89 -2.19 8.29
CA PHE A 450 11.61 -1.37 9.46
C PHE A 450 12.77 -1.43 10.46
N ILE A 451 13.28 -0.26 10.83
CA ILE A 451 14.42 -0.18 11.75
C ILE A 451 14.00 -0.34 13.21
N GLY A 452 14.87 -0.97 14.02
CA GLY A 452 14.65 -1.11 15.47
C GLY A 452 13.43 -1.97 15.84
N GLY A 453 13.22 -3.07 15.12
CA GLY A 453 12.05 -3.94 15.30
C GLY A 453 12.00 -4.68 16.63
N ASP A 454 10.77 -4.86 17.12
CA ASP A 454 10.43 -5.75 18.24
C ASP A 454 10.06 -7.13 17.67
N PHE A 455 11.08 -7.96 17.47
CA PHE A 455 10.94 -9.31 16.91
C PHE A 455 10.60 -10.32 18.00
N GLY A 456 9.75 -11.28 17.65
CA GLY A 456 9.39 -12.34 18.58
C GLY A 456 8.19 -11.97 19.46
N THR A 457 7.49 -12.99 19.94
CA THR A 457 6.66 -12.92 21.14
C THR A 457 6.75 -14.25 21.87
N ASP A 458 6.25 -14.32 23.09
CA ASP A 458 6.16 -15.57 23.83
C ASP A 458 4.70 -16.07 23.86
N PRO A 459 4.45 -17.38 24.02
CA PRO A 459 3.07 -17.91 24.06
C PRO A 459 2.21 -17.31 25.17
N TYR A 460 2.81 -16.81 26.25
CA TYR A 460 2.08 -16.18 27.34
C TYR A 460 1.60 -14.77 26.98
N GLU A 461 2.42 -13.98 26.31
CA GLU A 461 2.05 -12.68 25.76
C GLU A 461 0.96 -12.83 24.70
N LEU A 462 1.10 -13.76 23.75
CA LEU A 462 0.07 -14.02 22.75
C LEU A 462 -1.26 -14.48 23.37
N TYR A 463 -1.21 -15.24 24.46
CA TYR A 463 -2.42 -15.68 25.17
C TYR A 463 -3.08 -14.56 25.99
N ARG A 464 -2.28 -13.74 26.70
CA ARG A 464 -2.79 -12.73 27.66
C ARG A 464 -3.10 -11.38 26.98
N TYR A 465 -2.36 -11.05 25.95
CA TYR A 465 -2.41 -9.81 25.19
C TYR A 465 -2.35 -10.16 23.69
N PRO A 466 -3.36 -10.88 23.17
CA PRO A 466 -3.35 -11.31 21.78
C PRO A 466 -3.28 -10.12 20.83
N SER A 467 -2.85 -10.38 19.61
CA SER A 467 -3.09 -9.43 18.53
C SER A 467 -4.59 -9.25 18.29
N GLU A 468 -4.93 -8.13 17.67
CA GLU A 468 -6.29 -7.76 17.30
C GLU A 468 -6.33 -7.47 15.81
N ILE A 469 -7.39 -7.89 15.11
CA ILE A 469 -7.71 -7.42 13.76
C ILE A 469 -9.19 -7.07 13.73
N GLY A 470 -9.56 -5.98 13.07
CA GLY A 470 -10.96 -5.60 12.99
C GLY A 470 -11.21 -4.33 12.20
N VAL A 471 -12.48 -3.92 12.16
CA VAL A 471 -12.94 -2.70 11.50
C VAL A 471 -13.13 -1.60 12.54
N ALA A 472 -12.56 -0.43 12.26
CA ALA A 472 -12.68 0.78 13.05
C ALA A 472 -13.15 1.95 12.18
N TYR A 473 -13.42 3.08 12.82
CA TYR A 473 -13.97 4.26 12.15
C TYR A 473 -13.34 5.55 12.65
N PHE A 474 -13.29 6.54 11.77
CA PHE A 474 -12.88 7.90 12.12
C PHE A 474 -13.69 8.92 11.31
N ASN A 475 -13.67 10.18 11.74
CA ASN A 475 -14.25 11.27 10.95
C ASN A 475 -13.14 11.86 10.09
N SER A 476 -13.30 11.81 8.76
CA SER A 476 -12.41 12.49 7.82
C SER A 476 -12.81 13.96 7.71
N PRO A 477 -11.94 14.91 8.07
CA PRO A 477 -12.18 16.33 7.82
C PRO A 477 -12.29 16.65 6.34
N SER A 478 -11.48 16.02 5.49
CA SER A 478 -11.44 16.30 4.04
C SER A 478 -12.73 15.89 3.33
N LEU A 479 -13.34 14.77 3.74
CA LEU A 479 -14.62 14.30 3.18
C LEU A 479 -15.84 14.73 4.02
N ASN A 480 -15.62 15.39 5.16
CA ASN A 480 -16.65 15.79 6.12
C ASN A 480 -17.63 14.64 6.50
N ARG A 481 -17.10 13.41 6.63
CA ARG A 481 -17.91 12.23 6.93
C ARG A 481 -17.14 11.16 7.71
N LYS A 482 -17.89 10.24 8.29
CA LYS A 482 -17.34 9.07 8.97
C LYS A 482 -16.87 8.06 7.92
N MET A 483 -15.60 7.69 7.99
CA MET A 483 -14.95 6.68 7.16
C MET A 483 -14.64 5.44 8.00
N LYS A 484 -14.66 4.26 7.38
CA LYS A 484 -14.19 3.02 7.99
C LYS A 484 -12.74 2.73 7.58
N PHE A 485 -12.05 1.91 8.35
CA PHE A 485 -10.73 1.37 8.03
C PHE A 485 -10.50 0.08 8.81
N GLY A 486 -9.63 -0.80 8.30
CA GLY A 486 -9.18 -2.00 9.00
C GLY A 486 -7.93 -1.71 9.81
N ILE A 487 -7.78 -2.40 10.93
CA ILE A 487 -6.62 -2.25 11.81
C ILE A 487 -6.17 -3.61 12.33
N TYR A 488 -4.89 -3.91 12.19
CA TYR A 488 -4.20 -4.98 12.91
C TYR A 488 -3.29 -4.37 13.98
N LEU A 489 -3.39 -4.89 15.20
CA LEU A 489 -2.52 -4.56 16.33
C LEU A 489 -1.75 -5.82 16.74
N PRO A 490 -0.41 -5.75 16.88
CA PRO A 490 0.40 -6.93 17.12
C PRO A 490 0.23 -7.48 18.54
N PRO A 491 0.66 -8.73 18.82
CA PRO A 491 0.65 -9.29 20.17
C PRO A 491 1.42 -8.39 21.16
N GLY A 492 0.89 -8.24 22.37
CA GLY A 492 1.45 -7.35 23.39
C GLY A 492 1.11 -5.87 23.19
N TYR A 493 0.35 -5.49 22.16
CA TYR A 493 -0.05 -4.09 21.97
C TYR A 493 -0.77 -3.52 23.20
N SER A 494 -1.76 -4.21 23.76
CA SER A 494 -2.50 -3.75 24.94
C SER A 494 -1.73 -3.83 26.27
N ARG A 495 -0.57 -4.50 26.28
CA ARG A 495 0.26 -4.71 27.48
C ARG A 495 1.06 -3.48 27.89
N SER A 496 1.66 -2.79 26.91
CA SER A 496 2.60 -1.69 27.15
C SER A 496 1.97 -0.34 26.80
N SER A 497 2.12 0.66 27.68
CA SER A 497 1.76 2.05 27.38
C SER A 497 2.88 2.83 26.68
N THR A 498 4.07 2.24 26.53
CA THR A 498 5.27 2.93 26.03
C THR A 498 5.88 2.28 24.80
N ASN A 499 5.36 1.13 24.34
CA ASN A 499 5.81 0.50 23.10
C ASN A 499 5.08 1.11 21.91
N TYR A 500 5.85 1.64 20.97
CA TYR A 500 5.41 2.18 19.70
C TYR A 500 5.86 1.27 18.55
N TYR A 501 5.02 1.15 17.52
CA TYR A 501 5.19 0.21 16.42
C TYR A 501 5.24 0.93 15.06
N PRO A 502 6.08 0.46 14.10
CA PRO A 502 6.02 0.97 12.74
C PRO A 502 4.69 0.61 12.09
N VAL A 503 4.32 1.32 11.02
CA VAL A 503 2.99 1.23 10.41
C VAL A 503 3.10 0.87 8.93
N LEU A 504 2.41 -0.19 8.54
CA LEU A 504 2.13 -0.53 7.14
C LEU A 504 0.71 -0.05 6.79
N TYR A 505 0.58 0.80 5.77
CA TYR A 505 -0.71 1.09 5.14
C TYR A 505 -0.91 0.13 3.98
N LEU A 506 -1.87 -0.78 4.07
CA LEU A 506 -2.14 -1.82 3.07
C LEU A 506 -3.40 -1.45 2.26
N LEU A 507 -3.21 -1.09 0.99
CA LEU A 507 -4.26 -0.71 0.07
C LEU A 507 -4.84 -1.94 -0.63
N LEU A 508 -6.16 -2.08 -0.60
CA LEU A 508 -6.84 -3.24 -1.14
C LEU A 508 -7.08 -3.13 -2.66
N GLY A 509 -7.26 -4.28 -3.31
CA GLY A 509 -7.53 -4.39 -4.75
C GLY A 509 -9.01 -4.27 -5.12
N TYR A 510 -9.30 -4.54 -6.38
CA TYR A 510 -10.68 -4.57 -6.90
C TYR A 510 -11.51 -5.61 -6.13
N ASN A 511 -12.76 -5.27 -5.80
CA ASN A 511 -13.72 -6.08 -5.02
C ASN A 511 -13.26 -6.54 -3.61
N MET A 512 -12.16 -6.00 -3.09
CA MET A 512 -11.69 -6.32 -1.74
C MET A 512 -12.24 -5.32 -0.71
N SER A 513 -12.82 -5.84 0.38
CA SER A 513 -13.34 -5.03 1.48
C SER A 513 -12.47 -5.11 2.74
N VAL A 514 -12.55 -4.06 3.55
CA VAL A 514 -11.94 -4.03 4.89
C VAL A 514 -12.45 -5.18 5.77
N GLU A 515 -13.75 -5.48 5.67
CA GLU A 515 -14.40 -6.57 6.38
C GLU A 515 -13.86 -7.94 5.94
N GLY A 516 -13.72 -8.16 4.63
CA GLY A 516 -13.16 -9.39 4.06
C GLY A 516 -11.71 -9.61 4.51
N MET A 517 -10.90 -8.54 4.49
CA MET A 517 -9.52 -8.59 4.96
C MET A 517 -9.44 -8.88 6.48
N ALA A 518 -10.30 -8.24 7.29
CA ALA A 518 -10.33 -8.46 8.74
C ALA A 518 -10.76 -9.88 9.14
N ASN A 519 -11.60 -10.55 8.33
CA ASN A 519 -12.06 -11.91 8.57
C ASN A 519 -11.18 -12.99 7.92
N SER A 520 -10.10 -12.61 7.25
CA SER A 520 -9.17 -13.53 6.60
C SER A 520 -8.21 -14.22 7.58
N GLY A 521 -7.41 -15.17 7.09
CA GLY A 521 -6.38 -15.82 7.89
C GLY A 521 -5.12 -14.98 8.13
N VAL A 522 -5.05 -13.73 7.65
CA VAL A 522 -3.87 -12.85 7.79
C VAL A 522 -3.43 -12.68 9.25
N LYS A 523 -4.37 -12.51 10.19
CA LYS A 523 -4.02 -12.40 11.61
C LYS A 523 -3.25 -13.62 12.11
N ALA A 524 -3.70 -14.83 11.76
CA ALA A 524 -3.05 -16.06 12.17
C ALA A 524 -1.65 -16.19 11.54
N ALA A 525 -1.48 -15.73 10.30
CA ALA A 525 -0.18 -15.60 9.64
C ALA A 525 0.78 -14.75 10.48
N LEU A 526 0.38 -13.50 10.72
CA LEU A 526 1.18 -12.51 11.41
C LEU A 526 1.55 -12.99 12.81
N ASP A 527 0.59 -13.57 13.54
CA ASP A 527 0.82 -14.12 14.88
C ASP A 527 1.85 -15.26 14.87
N ALA A 528 1.76 -16.17 13.89
CA ALA A 528 2.72 -17.27 13.76
C ALA A 528 4.13 -16.75 13.51
N PHE A 529 4.28 -15.78 12.60
CA PHE A 529 5.59 -15.23 12.23
C PHE A 529 6.20 -14.33 13.31
N ILE A 530 5.36 -13.58 14.03
CA ILE A 530 5.81 -12.82 15.19
C ILE A 530 6.21 -13.81 16.29
N LEU A 531 5.47 -14.91 16.51
CA LEU A 531 5.82 -15.92 17.51
C LEU A 531 7.14 -16.62 17.20
N THR A 532 7.44 -16.91 15.94
CA THR A 532 8.70 -17.55 15.53
C THR A 532 9.88 -16.57 15.44
N GLY A 533 9.63 -15.27 15.55
CA GLY A 533 10.67 -14.24 15.45
C GLY A 533 11.07 -13.90 14.01
N GLU A 534 10.33 -14.40 13.03
CA GLU A 534 10.55 -14.13 11.59
C GLU A 534 10.07 -12.73 11.21
N MET A 535 9.14 -12.14 11.97
CA MET A 535 8.72 -10.75 11.78
C MET A 535 8.75 -9.93 13.05
N GLN A 536 9.03 -8.64 12.88
CA GLN A 536 8.82 -7.67 13.93
C GLN A 536 7.34 -7.33 14.07
N LYS A 537 6.95 -6.95 15.28
CA LYS A 537 5.63 -6.40 15.55
C LYS A 537 5.45 -5.06 14.81
N MET A 538 4.34 -4.95 14.09
CA MET A 538 3.95 -3.75 13.36
C MET A 538 2.43 -3.53 13.46
N ILE A 539 1.99 -2.29 13.25
CA ILE A 539 0.58 -1.98 13.01
C ILE A 539 0.33 -2.08 11.51
N ILE A 540 -0.79 -2.69 11.11
CA ILE A 540 -1.25 -2.65 9.73
C ILE A 540 -2.57 -1.90 9.69
N VAL A 541 -2.62 -0.82 8.91
CA VAL A 541 -3.80 -0.01 8.65
C VAL A 541 -4.29 -0.34 7.25
N ILE A 542 -5.58 -0.60 7.09
CA ILE A 542 -6.20 -0.96 5.82
C ILE A 542 -7.23 0.13 5.50
N PRO A 543 -6.86 1.17 4.73
CA PRO A 543 -7.80 2.21 4.32
C PRO A 543 -8.95 1.61 3.50
N ASP A 544 -10.16 2.14 3.69
CA ASP A 544 -11.34 1.66 2.96
C ASP A 544 -11.30 2.11 1.50
N GLY A 545 -11.04 1.14 0.62
CA GLY A 545 -10.87 1.24 -0.83
C GLY A 545 -12.14 1.51 -1.64
N LEU A 546 -13.32 1.33 -1.04
CA LEU A 546 -14.53 1.04 -1.82
C LEU A 546 -15.32 2.28 -2.24
N ASN A 547 -15.77 2.25 -3.50
CA ASN A 547 -16.75 3.18 -4.06
C ASN A 547 -18.09 3.02 -3.35
N TYR A 548 -18.83 4.12 -3.16
CA TYR A 548 -20.12 4.13 -2.48
C TYR A 548 -21.14 3.15 -3.06
N LYS A 549 -21.28 3.18 -4.38
CA LYS A 549 -22.45 2.68 -5.09
C LYS A 549 -22.16 1.34 -5.74
N SER A 550 -21.00 1.22 -6.38
CA SER A 550 -20.59 -0.04 -7.01
C SER A 550 -20.04 -1.04 -5.99
N GLY A 551 -19.55 -0.58 -4.83
CA GLY A 551 -18.86 -1.45 -3.88
C GLY A 551 -17.51 -1.98 -4.40
N SER A 552 -17.07 -1.50 -5.57
CA SER A 552 -15.80 -1.85 -6.20
C SER A 552 -14.65 -0.96 -5.70
N GLY A 553 -13.41 -1.42 -5.82
CA GLY A 553 -12.24 -0.69 -5.34
C GLY A 553 -11.88 0.55 -6.17
N HIS A 554 -11.18 1.50 -5.57
CA HIS A 554 -10.58 2.67 -6.23
C HIS A 554 -9.08 2.50 -6.48
N PHE A 555 -8.52 3.23 -7.45
CA PHE A 555 -7.07 3.25 -7.73
C PHE A 555 -6.25 4.14 -6.78
N PHE A 556 -6.89 4.72 -5.75
CA PHE A 556 -6.25 5.63 -4.78
C PHE A 556 -5.61 6.89 -5.39
N VAL A 557 -6.12 7.36 -6.53
CA VAL A 557 -5.55 8.51 -7.30
C VAL A 557 -6.31 9.84 -7.18
N ASN A 558 -6.92 10.13 -6.04
CA ASN A 558 -7.84 11.27 -5.94
C ASN A 558 -8.97 11.26 -6.97
N GLN A 559 -9.31 10.06 -7.45
CA GLN A 559 -10.52 9.78 -8.18
C GLN A 559 -11.72 10.33 -7.40
N ILE A 560 -12.63 10.96 -8.14
CA ILE A 560 -13.88 11.49 -7.60
C ILE A 560 -14.91 10.36 -7.56
N ASP A 561 -15.48 10.09 -6.38
CA ASP A 561 -16.72 9.32 -6.27
C ASP A 561 -17.85 10.16 -6.89
N GLN A 562 -18.41 9.73 -8.02
CA GLN A 562 -19.35 10.53 -8.81
C GLN A 562 -20.63 10.91 -8.04
N GLU A 563 -21.06 10.09 -7.08
CA GLU A 563 -22.29 10.37 -6.31
C GLU A 563 -22.01 11.30 -5.13
N ARG A 564 -20.84 11.19 -4.51
CA ARG A 564 -20.49 11.93 -3.29
C ARG A 564 -19.55 13.11 -3.51
N GLY A 565 -18.90 13.19 -4.67
CA GLY A 565 -17.84 14.16 -4.97
C GLY A 565 -16.53 13.92 -4.21
N ASP A 566 -16.34 12.72 -3.64
CA ASP A 566 -15.23 12.45 -2.73
C ASP A 566 -13.91 12.36 -3.48
N LYS A 567 -12.92 13.14 -3.04
CA LYS A 567 -11.54 13.06 -3.49
C LYS A 567 -10.78 12.03 -2.67
N PHE A 568 -10.71 10.81 -3.19
CA PHE A 568 -10.38 9.65 -2.39
C PHE A 568 -8.94 9.61 -1.82
N LYS A 569 -7.99 10.36 -2.39
CA LYS A 569 -6.63 10.48 -1.81
C LYS A 569 -6.62 11.45 -0.63
N ASP A 570 -7.57 12.38 -0.54
CA ASP A 570 -7.58 13.41 0.50
C ASP A 570 -7.85 12.81 1.89
N TYR A 571 -8.75 11.82 2.01
CA TYR A 571 -9.02 11.18 3.31
C TYR A 571 -7.87 10.30 3.82
N PHE A 572 -7.00 9.81 2.92
CA PHE A 572 -5.89 8.94 3.31
C PHE A 572 -4.96 9.63 4.31
N PHE A 573 -4.63 10.90 4.09
CA PHE A 573 -3.77 11.65 5.02
C PHE A 573 -4.51 12.09 6.29
N ASP A 574 -5.84 12.26 6.23
CA ASP A 574 -6.66 12.38 7.45
C ASP A 574 -6.55 11.11 8.31
N LEU A 575 -6.64 9.94 7.68
CA LEU A 575 -6.51 8.65 8.34
C LEU A 575 -5.11 8.50 8.93
N VAL A 576 -4.05 8.87 8.22
CA VAL A 576 -2.69 8.85 8.79
C VAL A 576 -2.59 9.70 10.05
N THR A 577 -3.09 10.94 9.98
CA THR A 577 -3.11 11.86 11.12
C THR A 577 -3.88 11.25 12.30
N PHE A 578 -5.04 10.64 12.03
CA PHE A 578 -5.83 9.93 13.04
C PHE A 578 -5.05 8.77 13.67
N ILE A 579 -4.41 7.94 12.84
CA ILE A 579 -3.62 6.80 13.30
C ILE A 579 -2.48 7.25 14.21
N ASP A 580 -1.72 8.27 13.82
CA ASP A 580 -0.65 8.81 14.67
C ASP A 580 -1.17 9.42 15.98
N THR A 581 -2.37 10.01 15.95
CA THR A 581 -2.96 10.63 17.14
C THR A 581 -3.39 9.57 18.16
N PHE A 582 -4.04 8.49 17.71
CA PHE A 582 -4.78 7.58 18.59
C PHE A 582 -4.13 6.21 18.76
N TYR A 583 -3.13 5.86 17.94
CA TYR A 583 -2.39 4.61 18.04
C TYR A 583 -0.92 4.85 18.36
N LYS A 584 -0.27 3.82 18.91
CA LYS A 584 1.14 3.87 19.31
C LYS A 584 2.03 3.61 18.10
N THR A 585 2.14 4.62 17.24
CA THR A 585 2.96 4.57 16.01
C THR A 585 4.35 5.16 16.22
N LYS A 586 5.36 4.61 15.53
CA LYS A 586 6.70 5.20 15.51
C LYS A 586 6.82 6.41 14.59
#